data_AF-A0A7J9C3E4-F1
#
_entry.id   AF-A0A7J9C3E4-F1
#
_cell.length_a   1.000
_cell.length_b   1.000
_cell.length_c   1.000
_cell.angle_alpha   90.00
_cell.angle_beta   90.00
_cell.angle_gamma   90.00
#
_symmetry.space_group_name_H-M   'P 1'
#
loop_
_entity.id
_entity.type
_entity.pdbx_description
1 polymer ?
#
loop_
_entity_poly.entity_id
_entity_poly.type
_entity_poly.pdbx_seq_one_letter_code
_entity_poly.pdbx_strand_id
1 'polypeptide(L)'
;MAESKKMLANYVPVYVMLPLGIISTENVLLDKEGLKQQLLKLKTAGIDGVMSDVWWGIVESKGPKQYDWSAYRSLVELIKECGMKMQAIMSFHQCGGNVGDEVTIPIPQWVLDIGEENPDIFYTDREGNRNKEYLTLGVDHLPLFHGRTAVQVYGDYMKSFKETMADLIGEVIIDIEVGLGAAGELRYPSYPQSLGWVFPGIGEFQ
;
A
#
# COMPACT_ATOMS: atom_id res chain seq x y z
N MET A 1 8.98 26.13 32.39
CA MET A 1 8.53 26.41 31.00
C MET A 1 9.63 26.23 29.96
N ALA A 2 10.84 26.77 30.14
CA ALA A 2 11.94 26.61 29.17
C ALA A 2 12.41 25.15 28.99
N GLU A 3 12.49 24.40 30.09
CA GLU A 3 12.93 22.99 30.08
C GLU A 3 11.91 22.05 29.42
N SER A 4 10.61 22.26 29.67
CA SER A 4 9.53 21.52 28.98
C SER A 4 9.51 21.79 27.46
N LYS A 5 9.76 23.03 27.03
CA LYS A 5 9.92 23.34 25.59
C LYS A 5 11.15 22.66 24.99
N LYS A 6 12.26 22.59 25.74
CA LYS A 6 13.48 21.90 25.32
C LYS A 6 13.25 20.40 25.17
N MET A 7 12.51 19.77 26.09
CA MET A 7 12.14 18.36 25.98
C MET A 7 11.18 18.10 24.81
N LEU A 8 10.19 18.96 24.59
CA LEU A 8 9.24 18.83 23.47
C LEU A 8 9.93 18.89 22.10
N ALA A 9 11.01 19.66 21.95
CA ALA A 9 11.79 19.70 20.73
C ALA A 9 12.53 18.38 20.41
N ASN A 10 12.69 17.49 21.39
CA ASN A 10 13.26 16.15 21.21
C ASN A 10 12.18 15.07 21.05
N TYR A 11 10.91 15.46 20.97
CA TYR A 11 9.81 14.51 20.79
C TYR A 11 9.95 13.79 19.45
N VAL A 12 9.81 12.47 19.47
CA VAL A 12 9.79 11.62 18.28
C VAL A 12 8.39 11.03 18.18
N PRO A 13 7.63 11.31 17.11
CA PRO A 13 6.29 10.80 16.98
C PRO A 13 6.31 9.28 16.72
N VAL A 14 5.30 8.58 17.24
CA VAL A 14 5.14 7.14 17.11
C VAL A 14 3.85 6.83 16.34
N TYR A 15 4.00 6.00 15.31
CA TYR A 15 2.90 5.52 14.48
C TYR A 15 2.75 4.01 14.60
N VAL A 16 1.53 3.52 14.41
CA VAL A 16 1.20 2.08 14.47
C VAL A 16 0.58 1.66 13.15
N MET A 17 1.10 0.59 12.54
CA MET A 17 0.53 0.02 11.32
C MET A 17 -0.83 -0.61 11.62
N LEU A 18 -1.83 -0.32 10.79
CA LEU A 18 -3.14 -0.96 10.86
C LEU A 18 -3.07 -2.40 10.34
N PRO A 19 -4.03 -3.26 10.72
CA PRO A 19 -4.12 -4.60 10.15
C PRO A 19 -4.26 -4.58 8.62
N LEU A 20 -3.51 -5.44 7.93
CA LEU A 20 -3.42 -5.48 6.46
C LEU A 20 -4.78 -5.64 5.76
N GLY A 21 -5.70 -6.41 6.38
CA GLY A 21 -7.04 -6.69 5.85
C GLY A 21 -8.15 -5.79 6.39
N ILE A 22 -7.84 -4.60 6.89
CA ILE A 22 -8.88 -3.71 7.44
C ILE A 22 -9.89 -3.26 6.36
N ILE A 23 -9.44 -3.17 5.11
CA ILE A 23 -10.31 -3.06 3.93
C ILE A 23 -10.33 -4.42 3.23
N SER A 24 -11.51 -4.98 2.99
CA SER A 24 -11.65 -6.25 2.27
C SER A 24 -11.34 -6.12 0.78
N THR A 25 -11.14 -7.25 0.10
CA THR A 25 -10.94 -7.33 -1.36
C THR A 25 -12.10 -6.74 -2.16
N GLU A 26 -13.30 -6.68 -1.58
CA GLU A 26 -14.51 -6.09 -2.16
C GLU A 26 -14.63 -4.58 -1.87
N ASN A 27 -13.55 -3.95 -1.37
CA ASN A 27 -13.50 -2.54 -1.01
C ASN A 27 -14.51 -2.16 0.08
N VAL A 28 -14.49 -2.89 1.20
CA VAL A 28 -15.34 -2.63 2.37
C VAL A 28 -14.47 -2.47 3.61
N LEU A 29 -14.69 -1.39 4.38
CA LEU A 29 -14.08 -1.22 5.70
C LEU A 29 -14.70 -2.21 6.70
N LEU A 30 -13.92 -3.20 7.10
CA LEU A 30 -14.34 -4.25 8.03
C LEU A 30 -14.30 -3.74 9.47
N ASP A 31 -15.23 -4.24 10.29
CA ASP A 31 -15.34 -3.98 11.74
C ASP A 31 -15.04 -2.52 12.16
N LYS A 32 -15.74 -1.58 11.53
CA LYS A 32 -15.55 -0.13 11.77
C LYS A 32 -15.62 0.23 13.26
N GLU A 33 -16.50 -0.40 14.03
CA GLU A 33 -16.65 -0.12 15.46
C GLU A 33 -15.50 -0.73 16.27
N GLY A 34 -15.09 -1.97 16.01
CA GLY A 34 -13.93 -2.56 16.66
C GLY A 34 -12.65 -1.76 16.41
N LEU A 35 -12.43 -1.33 15.16
CA LEU A 35 -11.32 -0.45 14.80
C LEU A 35 -11.38 0.87 15.58
N LYS A 36 -12.56 1.50 15.69
CA LYS A 36 -12.74 2.74 16.47
C LYS A 36 -12.29 2.56 17.92
N GLN A 37 -12.69 1.46 18.55
CA GLN A 37 -12.30 1.16 19.93
C GLN A 37 -10.79 0.94 20.06
N GLN A 38 -10.14 0.30 19.09
CA GLN A 38 -8.68 0.14 19.06
C GLN A 38 -7.96 1.49 18.88
N LEU A 39 -8.41 2.33 17.94
CA LEU A 39 -7.85 3.67 17.70
C LEU A 39 -7.95 4.56 18.94
N LEU A 40 -9.09 4.56 19.64
CA LEU A 40 -9.26 5.32 20.88
C LEU A 40 -8.32 4.86 22.00
N LYS A 41 -8.01 3.56 22.07
CA LYS A 41 -7.00 3.03 22.99
C LYS A 41 -5.59 3.52 22.62
N LEU A 42 -5.21 3.48 21.34
CA LEU A 42 -3.93 4.04 20.88
C LEU A 42 -3.82 5.53 21.19
N LYS A 43 -4.90 6.29 20.96
CA LYS A 43 -4.96 7.72 21.28
C LYS A 43 -4.74 7.98 22.77
N THR A 44 -5.38 7.18 23.63
CA THR A 44 -5.21 7.27 25.09
C THR A 44 -3.79 6.91 25.53
N ALA A 45 -3.12 6.00 24.82
CA ALA A 45 -1.72 5.63 25.06
C ALA A 45 -0.71 6.68 24.57
N GLY A 46 -1.16 7.77 23.92
CA GLY A 46 -0.29 8.85 23.45
C GLY A 46 0.36 8.59 22.09
N ILE A 47 -0.18 7.67 21.30
CA ILE A 47 0.25 7.42 19.91
C ILE A 47 -0.19 8.60 19.01
N ASP A 48 0.71 9.05 18.13
CA ASP A 48 0.49 10.22 17.26
C ASP A 48 -0.43 9.92 16.08
N GLY A 49 -0.31 8.73 15.53
CA GLY A 49 -1.06 8.34 14.34
C GLY A 49 -0.94 6.86 14.00
N VAL A 50 -1.47 6.53 12.85
CA VAL A 50 -1.44 5.19 12.27
C VAL A 50 -0.91 5.22 10.85
N MET A 51 -0.53 4.06 10.34
CA MET A 51 -0.11 3.85 8.97
C MET A 51 -1.00 2.78 8.33
N SER A 52 -1.38 2.96 7.07
CA SER A 52 -2.14 1.94 6.34
C SER A 52 -1.74 1.90 4.88
N ASP A 53 -1.69 0.68 4.35
CA ASP A 53 -1.70 0.42 2.92
C ASP A 53 -2.98 0.95 2.28
N VAL A 54 -2.82 1.58 1.12
CA VAL A 54 -3.89 1.97 0.21
C VAL A 54 -3.70 1.12 -1.06
N TRP A 55 -4.33 -0.06 -1.03
CA TRP A 55 -4.09 -1.13 -2.01
C TRP A 55 -4.57 -0.76 -3.41
N TRP A 56 -3.65 -0.75 -4.36
CA TRP A 56 -3.95 -0.54 -5.78
C TRP A 56 -4.95 -1.58 -6.31
N GLY A 57 -4.74 -2.85 -5.95
CA GLY A 57 -5.58 -3.99 -6.32
C GLY A 57 -7.05 -3.87 -5.89
N ILE A 58 -7.33 -3.14 -4.81
CA ILE A 58 -8.70 -2.90 -4.33
C ILE A 58 -9.31 -1.71 -5.07
N VAL A 59 -8.62 -0.58 -5.07
CA VAL A 59 -9.17 0.71 -5.52
C VAL A 59 -9.39 0.76 -7.03
N GLU A 60 -8.44 0.26 -7.84
CA GLU A 60 -8.55 0.24 -9.32
C GLU A 60 -8.93 -1.17 -9.83
N SER A 61 -9.67 -1.95 -9.03
CA SER A 61 -10.04 -3.34 -9.33
C SER A 61 -10.92 -3.49 -10.58
N LYS A 62 -11.85 -2.54 -10.81
CA LYS A 62 -12.87 -2.62 -11.87
C LYS A 62 -12.32 -2.35 -13.28
N GLY A 63 -11.11 -1.83 -13.39
CA GLY A 63 -10.47 -1.55 -14.68
C GLY A 63 -9.73 -0.20 -14.71
N PRO A 64 -9.09 0.11 -15.84
CA PRO A 64 -8.30 1.33 -16.00
C PRO A 64 -9.07 2.60 -15.62
N LYS A 65 -8.52 3.36 -14.66
CA LYS A 65 -9.07 4.62 -14.14
C LYS A 65 -10.44 4.51 -13.47
N GLN A 66 -10.90 3.30 -13.14
CA GLN A 66 -12.13 3.07 -12.39
C GLN A 66 -11.81 2.95 -10.90
N TYR A 67 -11.53 4.11 -10.27
CA TYR A 67 -11.15 4.19 -8.87
C TYR A 67 -12.38 4.22 -7.95
N ASP A 68 -12.38 3.38 -6.93
CA ASP A 68 -13.37 3.42 -5.84
C ASP A 68 -12.67 3.68 -4.50
N TRP A 69 -12.74 4.93 -4.05
CA TRP A 69 -12.10 5.40 -2.80
C TRP A 69 -13.03 5.32 -1.58
N SER A 70 -14.25 4.79 -1.72
CA SER A 70 -15.30 4.93 -0.70
C SER A 70 -14.92 4.34 0.67
N ALA A 71 -14.33 3.14 0.68
CA ALA A 71 -13.89 2.50 1.93
C ALA A 71 -12.70 3.20 2.56
N TYR A 72 -11.70 3.60 1.77
CA TYR A 72 -10.55 4.35 2.25
C TYR A 72 -10.93 5.74 2.77
N ARG A 73 -11.89 6.42 2.13
CA ARG A 73 -12.40 7.69 2.63
C ARG A 73 -13.07 7.49 4.00
N SER A 74 -13.89 6.44 4.13
CA SER A 74 -14.52 6.07 5.40
C SER A 74 -13.51 5.75 6.51
N LEU A 75 -12.38 5.14 6.15
CA LEU A 75 -11.27 4.85 7.06
C LEU A 75 -10.59 6.14 7.53
N VAL A 76 -10.20 7.03 6.61
CA VAL A 76 -9.53 8.30 6.96
C VAL A 76 -10.45 9.19 7.80
N GLU A 77 -11.75 9.23 7.49
CA GLU A 77 -12.76 9.94 8.29
C GLU A 77 -12.87 9.35 9.70
N LEU A 78 -12.84 8.03 9.87
CA LEU A 78 -12.82 7.41 11.20
C LEU A 78 -11.54 7.77 11.99
N ILE A 79 -10.37 7.77 11.33
CA ILE A 79 -9.10 8.16 11.95
C ILE A 79 -9.16 9.62 12.41
N LYS A 80 -9.75 10.50 11.59
CA LYS A 80 -10.02 11.90 11.92
C LYS A 80 -10.93 12.03 13.15
N GLU A 81 -12.05 11.29 13.19
CA GLU A 81 -12.96 11.26 14.34
C GLU A 81 -12.25 10.86 15.64
N CYS A 82 -11.26 9.96 15.55
CA CYS A 82 -10.46 9.53 16.70
C CYS A 82 -9.33 10.51 17.07
N GLY A 83 -9.19 11.62 16.35
CA GLY A 83 -8.18 12.66 16.60
C GLY A 83 -6.75 12.16 16.36
N MET A 84 -6.56 11.22 15.44
CA MET A 84 -5.26 10.65 15.07
C MET A 84 -4.82 11.14 13.69
N LYS A 85 -3.51 11.03 13.41
CA LYS A 85 -2.94 11.26 12.08
C LYS A 85 -2.81 9.95 11.31
N MET A 86 -2.62 10.05 10.00
CA MET A 86 -2.42 8.92 9.11
C MET A 86 -1.20 9.13 8.21
N GLN A 87 -0.40 8.08 8.05
CA GLN A 87 0.53 7.91 6.93
C GLN A 87 -0.13 6.95 5.93
N ALA A 88 -0.25 7.37 4.67
CA ALA A 88 -0.89 6.58 3.62
C ALA A 88 0.16 6.01 2.68
N ILE A 89 0.18 4.68 2.52
CA ILE A 89 1.09 4.00 1.60
C ILE A 89 0.38 3.81 0.26
N MET A 90 0.97 4.26 -0.83
CA MET A 90 0.50 3.97 -2.19
C MET A 90 0.98 2.56 -2.57
N SER A 91 0.20 1.56 -2.19
CA SER A 91 0.60 0.15 -2.24
C SER A 91 0.34 -0.45 -3.62
N PHE A 92 1.28 -0.20 -4.54
CA PHE A 92 1.29 -0.69 -5.92
C PHE A 92 1.76 -2.15 -6.07
N HIS A 93 1.77 -2.91 -4.98
CA HIS A 93 2.25 -4.28 -4.88
C HIS A 93 1.15 -5.18 -4.31
N GLN A 94 1.33 -6.49 -4.47
CA GLN A 94 0.45 -7.48 -3.84
C GLN A 94 0.68 -7.54 -2.32
N CYS A 95 -0.40 -7.62 -1.55
CA CYS A 95 -0.35 -8.07 -0.16
C CYS A 95 -0.37 -9.60 -0.10
N GLY A 96 0.48 -10.17 0.72
CA GLY A 96 0.49 -11.61 0.97
C GLY A 96 1.34 -12.41 -0.03
N GLY A 97 1.35 -13.73 0.14
CA GLY A 97 2.10 -14.67 -0.71
C GLY A 97 3.30 -15.33 -0.01
N ASN A 98 3.52 -15.01 1.26
CA ASN A 98 4.52 -15.61 2.13
C ASN A 98 3.87 -16.51 3.19
N VAL A 99 4.67 -17.35 3.86
CA VAL A 99 4.16 -18.26 4.89
C VAL A 99 3.71 -17.45 6.11
N GLY A 100 2.41 -17.50 6.41
CA GLY A 100 1.81 -16.83 7.58
C GLY A 100 0.98 -15.59 7.27
N ASP A 101 0.84 -15.22 5.99
CA ASP A 101 -0.01 -14.09 5.61
C ASP A 101 -1.50 -14.43 5.75
N GLU A 102 -2.24 -13.65 6.55
CA GLU A 102 -3.67 -13.84 6.79
C GLU A 102 -4.56 -13.32 5.64
N VAL A 103 -3.99 -12.49 4.75
CA VAL A 103 -4.71 -11.75 3.71
C VAL A 103 -3.92 -11.79 2.41
N THR A 104 -4.60 -12.06 1.30
CA THR A 104 -4.03 -12.00 -0.06
C THR A 104 -4.78 -10.96 -0.88
N ILE A 105 -4.10 -9.90 -1.30
CA ILE A 105 -4.65 -8.84 -2.16
C ILE A 105 -3.71 -8.72 -3.36
N PRO A 106 -4.07 -9.29 -4.52
CA PRO A 106 -3.23 -9.16 -5.72
C PRO A 106 -3.26 -7.72 -6.25
N ILE A 107 -2.35 -7.40 -7.18
CA ILE A 107 -2.51 -6.23 -8.05
C ILE A 107 -3.78 -6.36 -8.91
N PRO A 108 -4.31 -5.29 -9.55
CA PRO A 108 -5.59 -5.37 -10.24
C PRO A 108 -5.66 -6.48 -11.29
N GLN A 109 -6.80 -7.18 -11.35
CA GLN A 109 -6.98 -8.31 -12.26
C GLN A 109 -6.74 -7.92 -13.73
N TRP A 110 -7.18 -6.73 -14.16
CA TRP A 110 -6.97 -6.25 -15.53
C TRP A 110 -5.48 -6.09 -15.90
N VAL A 111 -4.59 -5.93 -14.90
CA VAL A 111 -3.14 -5.92 -15.11
C VAL A 111 -2.59 -7.34 -15.21
N LEU A 112 -3.08 -8.24 -14.35
CA LEU A 112 -2.73 -9.66 -14.39
C LEU A 112 -3.13 -10.28 -15.73
N ASP A 113 -4.28 -9.90 -16.28
CA ASP A 113 -4.76 -10.38 -17.59
C ASP A 113 -3.79 -9.98 -18.73
N ILE A 114 -3.21 -8.76 -18.67
CA ILE A 114 -2.15 -8.34 -19.59
C ILE A 114 -0.89 -9.21 -19.42
N GLY A 115 -0.59 -9.61 -18.19
CA GLY A 115 0.52 -10.48 -17.86
C GLY A 115 0.37 -11.91 -18.38
N GLU A 116 -0.85 -12.38 -18.63
CA GLU A 116 -1.08 -13.67 -19.28
C GLU A 116 -0.71 -13.64 -20.78
N GLU A 117 -0.87 -12.49 -21.44
CA GLU A 117 -0.44 -12.28 -22.84
C GLU A 117 1.04 -11.89 -22.95
N ASN A 118 1.53 -11.09 -22.00
CA ASN A 118 2.91 -10.63 -21.93
C ASN A 118 3.50 -10.88 -20.53
N PRO A 119 4.06 -12.06 -20.27
CA PRO A 119 4.61 -12.40 -18.95
C PRO A 119 5.85 -11.58 -18.57
N ASP A 120 6.48 -10.87 -19.51
CA ASP A 120 7.66 -10.03 -19.27
C ASP A 120 7.32 -8.70 -18.56
N ILE A 121 6.04 -8.46 -18.22
CA ILE A 121 5.67 -7.34 -17.34
C ILE A 121 6.04 -7.58 -15.88
N PHE A 122 6.46 -8.80 -15.52
CA PHE A 122 6.83 -9.20 -14.16
C PHE A 122 8.33 -9.40 -14.02
N TYR A 123 8.84 -9.21 -12.79
CA TYR A 123 10.21 -9.62 -12.46
C TYR A 123 10.39 -11.12 -12.66
N THR A 124 11.56 -11.51 -13.15
CA THR A 124 11.80 -12.87 -13.66
C THR A 124 13.20 -13.32 -13.34
N ASP A 125 13.29 -14.38 -12.53
CA ASP A 125 14.58 -14.98 -12.20
C ASP A 125 15.21 -15.72 -13.40
N ARG A 126 16.40 -16.27 -13.16
CA ARG A 126 17.15 -17.00 -14.19
C ARG A 126 16.44 -18.26 -14.67
N GLU A 127 15.62 -18.89 -13.84
CA GLU A 127 14.86 -20.10 -14.17
C GLU A 127 13.58 -19.79 -14.96
N GLY A 128 13.22 -18.51 -15.07
CA GLY A 128 12.06 -18.03 -15.80
C GLY A 128 10.80 -17.93 -14.94
N ASN A 129 10.92 -18.02 -13.61
CA ASN A 129 9.78 -17.87 -12.72
C ASN A 129 9.30 -16.41 -12.70
N ARG A 130 8.00 -16.20 -12.88
CA ARG A 130 7.39 -14.86 -12.94
C ARG A 130 6.87 -14.45 -11.57
N ASN A 131 7.44 -13.41 -10.98
CA ASN A 131 6.92 -12.85 -9.73
C ASN A 131 5.84 -11.79 -10.01
N LYS A 132 4.58 -12.18 -9.75
CA LYS A 132 3.39 -11.34 -10.01
C LYS A 132 3.10 -10.28 -8.93
N GLU A 133 3.95 -10.15 -7.92
CA GLU A 133 3.74 -9.22 -6.80
C GLU A 133 3.84 -7.74 -7.23
N TYR A 134 4.64 -7.45 -8.25
CA TYR A 134 4.90 -6.09 -8.72
C TYR A 134 5.30 -6.08 -10.21
N LEU A 135 5.09 -4.95 -10.89
CA LEU A 135 5.51 -4.78 -12.30
C LEU A 135 7.01 -4.52 -12.39
N THR A 136 7.71 -5.16 -13.33
CA THR A 136 9.14 -4.90 -13.49
C THR A 136 9.41 -3.43 -13.86
N LEU A 137 10.48 -2.83 -13.32
CA LEU A 137 10.92 -1.49 -13.73
C LEU A 137 11.19 -1.39 -15.24
N GLY A 138 11.39 -2.53 -15.92
CA GLY A 138 11.55 -2.59 -17.38
C GLY A 138 10.33 -2.09 -18.17
N VAL A 139 9.14 -2.06 -17.55
CA VAL A 139 7.90 -1.57 -18.21
C VAL A 139 7.50 -0.16 -17.78
N ASP A 140 8.31 0.53 -16.98
CA ASP A 140 8.01 1.87 -16.43
C ASP A 140 7.60 2.89 -17.49
N HIS A 141 8.19 2.78 -18.68
CA HIS A 141 7.97 3.71 -19.80
C HIS A 141 7.44 3.03 -21.06
N LEU A 142 6.93 1.79 -20.95
CA LEU A 142 6.34 1.06 -22.06
C LEU A 142 4.81 1.15 -22.02
N PRO A 143 4.11 1.56 -23.09
CA PRO A 143 2.66 1.82 -23.07
C PRO A 143 1.81 0.53 -23.17
N LEU A 144 2.08 -0.45 -22.29
CA LEU A 144 1.49 -1.79 -22.33
C LEU A 144 0.12 -1.88 -21.64
N PHE A 145 -0.23 -0.91 -20.79
CA PHE A 145 -1.39 -0.98 -19.89
C PHE A 145 -2.58 -0.21 -20.44
N HIS A 146 -3.19 -0.75 -21.50
CA HIS A 146 -4.25 -0.08 -22.29
C HIS A 146 -3.80 1.31 -22.78
N GLY A 147 -2.59 1.40 -23.33
CA GLY A 147 -1.98 2.63 -23.83
C GLY A 147 -1.31 3.50 -22.77
N ARG A 148 -1.33 3.10 -21.49
CA ARG A 148 -0.56 3.73 -20.41
C ARG A 148 0.73 2.97 -20.11
N THR A 149 1.72 3.70 -19.62
CA THR A 149 2.93 3.15 -18.98
C THR A 149 2.68 2.83 -17.50
N ALA A 150 3.50 1.99 -16.87
CA ALA A 150 3.34 1.68 -15.44
C ALA A 150 3.44 2.96 -14.58
N VAL A 151 4.40 3.85 -14.88
CA VAL A 151 4.56 5.14 -14.18
C VAL A 151 3.33 6.04 -14.37
N GLN A 152 2.67 6.00 -15.54
CA GLN A 152 1.40 6.72 -15.74
C GLN A 152 0.25 6.12 -14.93
N VAL A 153 0.19 4.79 -14.79
CA VAL A 153 -0.80 4.13 -13.93
C VAL A 153 -0.63 4.60 -12.48
N TYR A 154 0.61 4.58 -11.95
CA TYR A 154 0.91 5.06 -10.60
C TYR A 154 0.61 6.55 -10.42
N GLY A 155 1.00 7.37 -11.40
CA GLY A 155 0.75 8.82 -11.39
C GLY A 155 -0.74 9.17 -11.43
N ASP A 156 -1.52 8.49 -12.28
CA ASP A 156 -2.97 8.66 -12.36
C ASP A 156 -3.65 8.26 -11.04
N TYR A 157 -3.22 7.16 -10.43
CA TYR A 157 -3.70 6.69 -9.12
C TYR A 157 -3.46 7.72 -8.02
N MET A 158 -2.22 8.19 -7.85
CA MET A 158 -1.87 9.21 -6.85
C MET A 158 -2.60 10.53 -7.09
N LYS A 159 -2.80 10.91 -8.36
CA LYS A 159 -3.58 12.10 -8.71
C LYS A 159 -5.04 11.95 -8.27
N SER A 160 -5.67 10.81 -8.54
CA SER A 160 -7.06 10.55 -8.13
C SER A 160 -7.20 10.48 -6.61
N PHE A 161 -6.23 9.89 -5.91
CA PHE A 161 -6.16 9.89 -4.45
C PHE A 161 -6.11 11.32 -3.90
N LYS A 162 -5.19 12.14 -4.40
CA LYS A 162 -5.05 13.55 -4.01
C LYS A 162 -6.35 14.33 -4.21
N GLU A 163 -7.01 14.17 -5.36
CA GLU A 163 -8.25 14.88 -5.67
C GLU A 163 -9.39 14.46 -4.73
N THR A 164 -9.47 13.17 -4.40
CA THR A 164 -10.56 12.61 -3.58
C THR A 164 -10.36 12.84 -2.07
N MET A 165 -9.12 12.89 -1.62
CA MET A 165 -8.74 13.10 -0.21
C MET A 165 -8.28 14.54 0.06
N ALA A 166 -8.53 15.48 -0.85
CA ALA A 166 -8.00 16.84 -0.80
C ALA A 166 -8.33 17.56 0.53
N ASP A 167 -9.51 17.32 1.09
CA ASP A 167 -9.98 17.89 2.36
C ASP A 167 -9.33 17.25 3.61
N LEU A 168 -8.65 16.11 3.44
CA LEU A 168 -8.04 15.34 4.53
C LEU A 168 -6.50 15.38 4.50
N ILE A 169 -5.90 15.75 3.36
CA ILE A 169 -4.45 15.92 3.21
C ILE A 169 -3.98 17.16 3.98
N GLY A 170 -2.90 17.00 4.77
CA GLY A 170 -2.36 18.03 5.66
C GLY A 170 -3.14 18.20 6.96
N GLU A 171 -4.42 17.83 6.99
CA GLU A 171 -5.20 17.77 8.22
C GLU A 171 -5.01 16.42 8.93
N VAL A 172 -5.27 15.31 8.26
CA VAL A 172 -5.23 13.94 8.82
C VAL A 172 -4.09 13.16 8.22
N ILE A 173 -4.00 13.16 6.89
CA ILE A 173 -2.92 12.50 6.15
C ILE A 173 -1.71 13.43 6.15
N ILE A 174 -0.65 13.02 6.84
CA ILE A 174 0.54 13.85 7.05
C ILE A 174 1.71 13.48 6.12
N ASP A 175 1.65 12.29 5.53
CA ASP A 175 2.74 11.70 4.77
C ASP A 175 2.18 10.70 3.76
N ILE A 176 2.87 10.60 2.62
CA ILE A 176 2.57 9.65 1.54
C ILE A 176 3.82 8.83 1.31
N GLU A 177 3.76 7.55 1.67
CA GLU A 177 4.79 6.59 1.34
C GLU A 177 4.49 6.00 -0.04
N VAL A 178 5.39 6.18 -1.01
CA VAL A 178 5.19 5.67 -2.36
C VAL A 178 5.78 4.28 -2.46
N GLY A 179 4.95 3.27 -2.73
CA GLY A 179 5.41 1.90 -2.93
C GLY A 179 6.21 1.76 -4.23
N LEU A 180 7.44 1.25 -4.15
CA LEU A 180 8.41 1.26 -5.27
C LEU A 180 8.87 -0.15 -5.70
N GLY A 181 8.19 -1.19 -5.23
CA GLY A 181 8.57 -2.57 -5.52
C GLY A 181 7.83 -3.56 -4.64
N ALA A 182 8.40 -4.76 -4.54
CA ALA A 182 7.88 -5.83 -3.68
C ALA A 182 7.81 -5.36 -2.20
N ALA A 183 6.70 -5.68 -1.53
CA ALA A 183 6.31 -5.19 -0.21
C ALA A 183 6.31 -3.65 -0.06
N GLY A 184 6.22 -2.91 -1.17
CA GLY A 184 6.28 -1.44 -1.20
C GLY A 184 7.70 -0.87 -1.15
N GLU A 185 8.71 -1.72 -0.98
CA GLU A 185 10.11 -1.31 -0.83
C GLU A 185 10.78 -1.07 -2.19
N LEU A 186 11.73 -0.14 -2.26
CA LEU A 186 12.54 0.09 -3.45
C LEU A 186 13.60 -1.01 -3.61
N ARG A 187 13.20 -2.16 -4.17
CA ARG A 187 14.07 -3.31 -4.40
C ARG A 187 13.49 -4.28 -5.44
N TYR A 188 14.34 -5.19 -5.89
CA TYR A 188 13.93 -6.41 -6.58
C TYR A 188 13.30 -7.42 -5.60
N PRO A 189 12.44 -8.35 -6.07
CA PRO A 189 11.91 -9.43 -5.25
C PRO A 189 12.92 -10.58 -5.08
N SER A 190 14.13 -10.31 -4.57
CA SER A 190 15.26 -11.25 -4.58
C SER A 190 15.17 -12.42 -3.60
N TYR A 191 14.22 -12.39 -2.66
CA TYR A 191 14.04 -13.40 -1.61
C TYR A 191 12.56 -13.87 -1.48
N PRO A 192 11.93 -14.33 -2.57
CA PRO A 192 10.51 -14.67 -2.55
C PRO A 192 10.27 -16.01 -1.84
N GLN A 193 9.58 -16.00 -0.69
CA GLN A 193 9.25 -17.27 0.00
C GLN A 193 8.30 -18.14 -0.83
N SER A 194 7.46 -17.51 -1.66
CA SER A 194 6.56 -18.19 -2.61
C SER A 194 7.30 -19.06 -3.64
N LEU A 195 8.57 -18.75 -3.94
CA LEU A 195 9.44 -19.56 -4.81
C LEU A 195 10.45 -20.39 -4.00
N GLY A 196 10.19 -20.61 -2.70
CA GLY A 196 10.96 -21.51 -1.86
C GLY A 196 12.22 -20.90 -1.23
N TRP A 197 12.46 -19.59 -1.34
CA TRP A 197 13.54 -18.95 -0.59
C TRP A 197 13.31 -19.09 0.92
N VAL A 198 14.39 -19.38 1.66
CA VAL A 198 14.39 -19.46 3.12
C VAL A 198 15.60 -18.71 3.67
N PHE A 199 15.39 -17.92 4.71
CA PHE A 199 16.48 -17.22 5.41
C PHE A 199 17.51 -18.23 5.97
N PRO A 200 18.83 -17.94 5.87
CA PRO A 200 19.49 -16.73 5.38
C PRO A 200 20.03 -16.87 3.94
N GLY A 201 19.26 -17.48 3.03
CA GLY A 201 19.69 -17.64 1.63
C GLY A 201 20.07 -16.30 0.98
N ILE A 202 21.09 -16.33 0.11
CA ILE A 202 21.66 -15.10 -0.51
C ILE A 202 20.68 -14.35 -1.43
N GLY A 203 19.61 -15.01 -1.86
CA GLY A 203 18.66 -14.48 -2.85
C GLY A 203 19.19 -14.58 -4.28
N GLU A 204 18.41 -14.04 -5.21
CA GLU A 204 18.72 -14.09 -6.65
C GLU A 204 18.47 -12.76 -7.34
N PHE A 205 19.14 -12.54 -8.47
CA PHE A 205 18.78 -11.46 -9.40
C PHE A 205 17.44 -11.77 -10.06
N GLN A 206 16.69 -10.71 -10.40
CA GLN A 206 15.29 -10.74 -10.81
C GLN A 206 15.04 -9.86 -12.04
#